data_AF-A0A2Z5JBU9-F1
#
_entry.id   AF-A0A2Z5JBU9-F1
#
_cell.length_a   1.000
_cell.length_b   1.000
_cell.length_c   1.000
_cell.angle_alpha   90.00
_cell.angle_beta   90.00
_cell.angle_gamma   90.00
#
_symmetry.space_group_name_H-M   'P 1'
#
loop_
_entity.id
_entity.type
_entity.pdbx_description
1 polymer ?
#
loop_
_entity_poly.entity_id
_entity_poly.type
_entity_poly.pdbx_seq_one_letter_code
_entity_poly.pdbx_strand_id
1 'polypeptide(L)'
;MDTGSGTALRTEEFGTLADGTVVHRWTLERDGTRVRVLTYGGIVQSVEVPGRDGERAGVALGLPDLAGYETYSGPYFGALVGRYANRIGGACFELDGRTHRVTRNEGRNHVHGGARGFDKRVWQAREVADGVRLSLVSEDGEEGFPGRLTVSATYTLDEGGALRIAYRATTDAPTVLNLTNHTYWNLAGGDSGSALGQVLRIAAGQITPADAESLPTGEFLPVDGTRFDFREPKPVGAGYDHNFVLDGAGPGPAAELYDAVSGRVLTVTTTEPGMQLYTADHFDGRPFGPCAGIALETQHFPDSPNRPEFPSTVLRPGEEYVSTTVYGFAVRRGAPAA
;
A
#
# COMPACT_ATOMS: atom_id res chain seq x y z
N MET A 1 34.05 -13.55 -10.12
CA MET A 1 33.19 -14.75 -10.22
C MET A 1 31.79 -14.22 -10.16
N ASP A 2 31.19 -14.10 -11.33
CA ASP A 2 29.89 -13.50 -11.57
C ASP A 2 28.81 -14.57 -11.35
N THR A 3 28.09 -14.46 -10.24
CA THR A 3 26.91 -15.29 -9.94
C THR A 3 25.82 -14.43 -9.29
N GLY A 4 25.59 -13.23 -9.83
CA GLY A 4 24.35 -12.51 -9.54
C GLY A 4 23.21 -13.26 -10.24
N SER A 5 22.66 -14.30 -9.61
CA SER A 5 21.49 -14.98 -10.17
C SER A 5 20.34 -13.97 -10.18
N GLY A 6 19.83 -13.65 -11.37
CA GLY A 6 18.64 -12.81 -11.53
C GLY A 6 17.44 -13.36 -10.76
N THR A 7 16.41 -12.55 -10.60
CA THR A 7 15.19 -12.95 -9.87
C THR A 7 14.56 -14.19 -10.50
N ALA A 8 14.31 -15.23 -9.70
CA ALA A 8 13.55 -16.38 -10.15
C ALA A 8 12.07 -16.01 -10.28
N LEU A 9 11.51 -16.14 -11.48
CA LEU A 9 10.13 -15.79 -11.79
C LEU A 9 9.32 -17.03 -12.18
N ARG A 10 8.10 -17.15 -11.64
CA ARG A 10 7.14 -18.21 -11.99
C ARG A 10 5.74 -17.62 -12.07
N THR A 11 4.91 -18.18 -12.95
CA THR A 11 3.49 -17.84 -13.06
C THR A 11 2.65 -19.11 -13.06
N GLU A 12 1.50 -19.04 -12.43
CA GLU A 12 0.53 -20.14 -12.33
C GLU A 12 -0.89 -19.58 -12.27
N GLU A 13 -1.88 -20.38 -12.65
CA GLU A 13 -3.28 -20.04 -12.39
C GLU A 13 -3.55 -20.09 -10.89
N PHE A 14 -4.19 -19.04 -10.37
CA PHE A 14 -4.57 -18.94 -8.95
C PHE A 14 -6.05 -19.28 -8.73
N GLY A 15 -6.89 -18.95 -9.71
CA GLY A 15 -8.32 -19.23 -9.68
C GLY A 15 -9.04 -18.52 -10.83
N THR A 16 -10.36 -18.68 -10.85
CA THR A 16 -11.23 -18.02 -11.84
C THR A 16 -12.32 -17.27 -11.11
N LEU A 17 -12.58 -16.02 -11.50
CA LEU A 17 -13.68 -15.20 -10.98
C LEU A 17 -15.04 -15.77 -11.41
N ALA A 18 -16.11 -15.33 -10.76
CA ALA A 18 -17.48 -15.76 -11.09
C ALA A 18 -17.88 -15.49 -12.55
N ASP A 19 -17.28 -14.50 -13.22
CA ASP A 19 -17.52 -14.16 -14.62
C ASP A 19 -16.67 -14.98 -15.63
N GLY A 20 -15.87 -15.92 -15.14
CA GLY A 20 -14.99 -16.75 -15.96
C GLY A 20 -13.60 -16.16 -16.22
N THR A 21 -13.30 -14.95 -15.70
CA THR A 21 -11.98 -14.34 -15.87
C THR A 21 -10.93 -15.09 -15.04
N VAL A 22 -9.89 -15.57 -15.71
CA VAL A 22 -8.77 -16.28 -15.06
C VAL A 22 -7.84 -15.28 -14.36
N VAL A 23 -7.45 -15.63 -13.13
CA VAL A 23 -6.49 -14.87 -12.32
C VAL A 23 -5.20 -15.68 -12.20
N HIS A 24 -4.07 -15.01 -12.41
CA HIS A 24 -2.74 -15.60 -12.29
C HIS A 24 -2.03 -15.09 -11.04
N ARG A 25 -1.18 -15.95 -10.47
CA ARG A 25 -0.22 -15.60 -9.42
C ARG A 25 1.19 -15.61 -9.98
N TRP A 26 1.90 -14.51 -9.78
CA TRP A 26 3.30 -14.34 -10.13
C TRP A 26 4.14 -14.48 -8.86
N THR A 27 5.08 -15.42 -8.86
CA THR A 27 6.03 -15.63 -7.76
C THR A 27 7.39 -15.09 -8.18
N LEU A 28 7.91 -14.14 -7.41
CA LEU A 28 9.25 -13.56 -7.54
C LEU A 28 10.09 -14.05 -6.36
N GLU A 29 11.29 -14.55 -6.60
CA GLU A 29 12.20 -14.97 -5.54
C GLU A 29 13.65 -14.52 -5.80
N ARG A 30 14.24 -13.85 -4.80
CA ARG A 30 15.60 -13.32 -4.83
C ARG A 30 16.12 -13.12 -3.41
N ASP A 31 17.38 -13.49 -3.16
CA ASP A 31 18.11 -13.21 -1.90
C ASP A 31 17.35 -13.58 -0.61
N GLY A 32 16.62 -14.71 -0.63
CA GLY A 32 15.85 -15.20 0.52
C GLY A 32 14.46 -14.58 0.69
N THR A 33 14.10 -13.58 -0.12
CA THR A 33 12.77 -13.00 -0.18
C THR A 33 11.95 -13.68 -1.27
N ARG A 34 10.71 -14.06 -0.96
CA ARG A 34 9.72 -14.53 -1.94
C ARG A 34 8.47 -13.67 -1.86
N VAL A 35 8.04 -13.13 -2.99
CA VAL A 35 6.83 -12.32 -3.12
C VAL A 35 5.88 -13.00 -4.10
N ARG A 36 4.59 -13.03 -3.77
CA ARG A 36 3.54 -13.45 -4.70
C ARG A 36 2.61 -12.30 -4.99
N VAL A 37 2.37 -12.04 -6.27
CA VAL A 37 1.49 -10.96 -6.76
C VAL A 37 0.38 -11.56 -7.62
N LEU A 38 -0.87 -11.18 -7.38
CA LEU A 38 -2.01 -11.60 -8.20
C LEU A 38 -2.27 -10.59 -9.31
N THR A 39 -2.74 -11.08 -10.46
CA THR A 39 -3.28 -10.21 -11.52
C THR A 39 -4.61 -9.58 -11.10
N TYR A 40 -5.35 -10.20 -10.19
CA TYR A 40 -6.50 -9.60 -9.53
C TYR A 40 -6.04 -8.56 -8.50
N GLY A 41 -6.49 -7.32 -8.67
CA GLY A 41 -6.24 -6.21 -7.77
C GLY A 41 -4.79 -5.77 -7.64
N GLY A 42 -3.85 -6.33 -8.43
CA GLY A 42 -2.42 -6.16 -8.19
C GLY A 42 -2.01 -6.56 -6.77
N ILE A 43 -2.69 -7.56 -6.21
CA ILE A 43 -2.59 -7.91 -4.80
C ILE A 43 -1.23 -8.55 -4.50
N VAL A 44 -0.50 -7.99 -3.54
CA VAL A 44 0.62 -8.67 -2.88
C VAL A 44 0.03 -9.73 -1.95
N GLN A 45 -0.06 -10.96 -2.44
CA GLN A 45 -0.72 -12.07 -1.75
C GLN A 45 0.10 -12.64 -0.59
N SER A 46 1.42 -12.63 -0.74
CA SER A 46 2.32 -13.06 0.33
C SER A 46 3.70 -12.45 0.14
N VAL A 47 4.37 -12.16 1.25
CA VAL A 47 5.80 -11.82 1.30
C VAL A 47 6.43 -12.72 2.35
N GLU A 48 7.39 -13.55 1.96
CA GLU A 48 8.09 -14.47 2.85
C GLU A 48 9.56 -14.08 2.98
N VAL A 49 10.04 -13.84 4.20
CA VAL A 49 11.42 -13.34 4.48
C VAL A 49 12.06 -14.05 5.68
N PRO A 50 13.40 -14.21 5.70
CA PRO A 50 14.11 -14.92 6.78
C PRO A 50 14.11 -14.14 8.10
N GLY A 51 14.05 -14.87 9.22
CA GLY A 51 14.31 -14.37 10.57
C GLY A 51 15.76 -14.55 11.02
N ARG A 52 16.04 -14.26 12.29
CA ARG A 52 17.38 -14.46 12.90
C ARG A 52 17.82 -15.92 12.98
N ASP A 53 16.85 -16.84 13.02
CA ASP A 53 17.02 -18.29 12.98
C ASP A 53 17.29 -18.82 11.56
N GLY A 54 17.15 -17.95 10.54
CA GLY A 54 17.24 -18.33 9.13
C GLY A 54 15.92 -18.88 8.58
N GLU A 55 14.89 -19.05 9.40
CA GLU A 55 13.60 -19.57 8.99
C GLU A 55 12.76 -18.49 8.32
N ARG A 56 12.13 -18.86 7.21
CA ARG A 56 11.30 -17.96 6.42
C ARG A 56 9.87 -17.95 6.97
N ALA A 57 9.28 -16.77 7.14
CA ALA A 57 7.87 -16.63 7.50
C ALA A 57 7.16 -15.64 6.58
N GLY A 58 5.88 -15.87 6.34
CA GLY A 58 5.00 -14.93 5.64
C GLY A 58 4.71 -13.72 6.52
N VAL A 59 5.15 -12.53 6.12
CA VAL A 59 5.03 -11.27 6.89
C VAL A 59 3.98 -10.32 6.35
N ALA A 60 3.32 -10.66 5.24
CA ALA A 60 2.16 -9.94 4.72
C ALA A 60 0.88 -10.73 5.02
N LEU A 61 -0.16 -10.05 5.49
CA LEU A 61 -1.48 -10.67 5.65
C LEU A 61 -2.10 -10.84 4.26
N GLY A 62 -2.49 -12.07 3.94
CA GLY A 62 -3.08 -12.43 2.67
C GLY A 62 -3.95 -13.67 2.79
N LEU A 63 -4.69 -13.97 1.74
CA LEU A 63 -5.67 -15.06 1.72
C LEU A 63 -5.17 -16.21 0.84
N PRO A 64 -5.55 -17.46 1.18
CA PRO A 64 -5.03 -18.64 0.50
C PRO A 64 -5.60 -18.82 -0.92
N ASP A 65 -6.79 -18.27 -1.20
CA ASP A 65 -7.52 -18.46 -2.46
C ASP A 65 -8.23 -17.18 -2.94
N LEU A 66 -8.67 -17.20 -4.19
CA LEU A 66 -9.34 -16.07 -4.84
C LEU A 66 -10.72 -15.77 -4.23
N ALA A 67 -11.47 -16.81 -3.84
CA ALA A 67 -12.80 -16.66 -3.25
C ALA A 67 -12.76 -15.88 -1.93
N GLY A 68 -11.69 -16.05 -1.15
CA GLY A 68 -11.41 -15.25 0.03
C GLY A 68 -11.28 -13.76 -0.32
N TYR A 69 -10.54 -13.42 -1.37
CA TYR A 69 -10.38 -12.03 -1.81
C TYR A 69 -11.67 -11.41 -2.35
N GLU A 70 -12.54 -12.19 -3.00
CA GLU A 70 -13.87 -11.73 -3.43
C GLU A 70 -14.82 -11.51 -2.24
N THR A 71 -14.76 -12.39 -1.24
CA THR A 71 -15.65 -12.35 -0.06
C THR A 71 -15.22 -11.28 0.93
N TYR A 72 -13.92 -11.17 1.20
CA TYR A 72 -13.32 -10.28 2.19
C TYR A 72 -12.57 -9.13 1.51
N SER A 73 -13.22 -8.46 0.56
CA SER A 73 -12.61 -7.35 -0.18
C SER A 73 -12.49 -6.05 0.63
N GLY A 74 -13.28 -5.90 1.69
CA GLY A 74 -13.38 -4.66 2.48
C GLY A 74 -12.07 -4.20 3.14
N PRO A 75 -11.24 -5.10 3.68
CA PRO A 75 -9.91 -4.75 4.19
C PRO A 75 -8.84 -4.47 3.13
N TYR A 76 -9.07 -4.70 1.84
CA TYR A 76 -8.08 -4.43 0.78
C TYR A 76 -6.73 -5.18 0.94
N PHE A 77 -6.70 -6.37 1.53
CA PHE A 77 -5.45 -7.12 1.81
C PHE A 77 -4.46 -7.14 0.63
N GLY A 78 -3.36 -6.39 0.75
CA GLY A 78 -2.27 -6.36 -0.23
C GLY A 78 -2.61 -5.67 -1.55
N ALA A 79 -3.79 -5.07 -1.70
CA ALA A 79 -4.29 -4.60 -2.98
C ALA A 79 -3.59 -3.34 -3.49
N LEU A 80 -3.47 -3.22 -4.81
CA LEU A 80 -3.21 -1.95 -5.49
C LEU A 80 -4.51 -1.13 -5.45
N VAL A 81 -4.46 0.01 -4.77
CA VAL A 81 -5.61 0.90 -4.61
C VAL A 81 -5.54 2.06 -5.60
N GLY A 82 -6.68 2.37 -6.22
CA GLY A 82 -6.86 3.49 -7.15
C GLY A 82 -8.27 3.48 -7.75
N ARG A 83 -8.69 4.51 -8.50
CA ARG A 83 -7.91 5.65 -9.00
C ARG A 83 -7.43 6.64 -7.93
N TYR A 84 -8.12 6.69 -6.78
CA TYR A 84 -7.73 7.55 -5.67
C TYR A 84 -7.71 6.76 -4.35
N ALA A 85 -6.52 6.62 -3.78
CA ALA A 85 -6.31 6.02 -2.46
C ALA A 85 -6.82 6.93 -1.34
N ASN A 86 -7.35 6.30 -0.28
CA ASN A 86 -7.99 6.96 0.85
C ASN A 86 -9.28 7.71 0.45
N ARG A 87 -9.70 8.70 1.24
CA ARG A 87 -11.01 9.31 1.17
C ARG A 87 -11.04 10.57 0.30
N ILE A 88 -12.18 10.80 -0.35
CA ILE A 88 -12.59 12.09 -0.93
C ILE A 88 -13.91 12.50 -0.25
N GLY A 89 -13.89 13.64 0.44
CA GLY A 89 -15.00 14.16 1.21
C GLY A 89 -16.24 14.42 0.36
N GLY A 90 -17.40 13.99 0.84
CA GLY A 90 -18.68 14.19 0.14
C GLY A 90 -18.81 13.44 -1.19
N ALA A 91 -17.86 12.56 -1.52
CA ALA A 91 -17.78 11.86 -2.81
C ALA A 91 -17.81 12.83 -4.01
N CYS A 92 -17.19 14.00 -3.86
CA CYS A 92 -17.08 14.99 -4.92
C CYS A 92 -15.83 15.85 -4.77
N PHE A 93 -15.38 16.44 -5.88
CA PHE A 93 -14.32 17.44 -5.90
C PHE A 93 -14.51 18.39 -7.08
N GLU A 94 -13.83 19.54 -7.06
CA GLU A 94 -13.78 20.44 -8.21
C GLU A 94 -12.47 20.30 -8.98
N LEU A 95 -12.56 20.28 -10.31
CA LEU A 95 -11.40 20.29 -11.20
C LEU A 95 -11.71 21.21 -12.39
N ASP A 96 -10.83 22.18 -12.63
CA ASP A 96 -10.97 23.18 -13.69
C ASP A 96 -12.35 23.87 -13.71
N GLY A 97 -12.87 24.20 -12.51
CA GLY A 97 -14.16 24.87 -12.32
C GLY A 97 -15.39 23.99 -12.55
N ARG A 98 -15.22 22.67 -12.65
CA ARG A 98 -16.30 21.69 -12.78
C ARG A 98 -16.35 20.78 -11.57
N THR A 99 -17.54 20.57 -11.02
CA THR A 99 -17.76 19.60 -9.96
C THR A 99 -17.85 18.18 -10.55
N HIS A 100 -16.98 17.30 -10.09
CA HIS A 100 -17.01 15.86 -10.38
C HIS A 100 -17.61 15.12 -9.19
N ARG A 101 -18.57 14.23 -9.45
CA ARG A 101 -19.14 13.33 -8.45
C ARG A 101 -18.58 11.94 -8.69
N VAL A 102 -17.95 11.39 -7.66
CA VAL A 102 -17.41 10.02 -7.66
C VAL A 102 -18.33 9.09 -6.88
N THR A 103 -18.11 7.79 -7.02
CA THR A 103 -18.94 6.80 -6.33
C THR A 103 -18.93 7.00 -4.82
N ARG A 104 -20.10 7.07 -4.21
CA ARG A 104 -20.27 7.15 -2.77
C ARG A 104 -20.34 5.73 -2.19
N ASN A 105 -19.22 5.20 -1.71
CA ASN A 105 -19.09 3.83 -1.21
C ASN A 105 -18.80 3.73 0.30
N GLU A 106 -18.63 4.85 1.01
CA GLU A 106 -18.43 4.86 2.46
C GLU A 106 -19.18 6.04 3.10
N GLY A 107 -20.30 5.77 3.77
CA GLY A 107 -21.07 6.84 4.40
C GLY A 107 -21.44 7.89 3.35
N ARG A 108 -21.05 9.16 3.52
CA ARG A 108 -21.21 10.26 2.54
C ARG A 108 -20.01 10.47 1.61
N ASN A 109 -18.95 9.71 1.81
CA ASN A 109 -17.64 9.89 1.19
C ASN A 109 -17.39 8.84 0.11
N HIS A 110 -16.31 9.08 -0.63
CA HIS A 110 -15.70 8.11 -1.52
C HIS A 110 -14.44 7.57 -0.86
N VAL A 111 -14.16 6.28 -0.98
CA VAL A 111 -12.95 5.67 -0.44
C VAL A 111 -12.33 4.67 -1.42
N HIS A 112 -11.00 4.69 -1.53
CA HIS A 112 -10.19 3.68 -2.24
C HIS A 112 -10.63 3.41 -3.69
N GLY A 113 -11.01 4.44 -4.42
CA GLY A 113 -11.35 4.34 -5.83
C GLY A 113 -12.76 3.86 -6.13
N GLY A 114 -13.60 3.61 -5.12
CA GLY A 114 -15.04 3.39 -5.29
C GLY A 114 -15.49 1.94 -5.13
N ALA A 115 -16.66 1.62 -5.67
CA ALA A 115 -17.29 0.31 -5.48
C ALA A 115 -16.48 -0.81 -6.15
N ARG A 116 -15.98 -0.54 -7.36
CA ARG A 116 -15.12 -1.41 -8.15
C ARG A 116 -13.81 -0.70 -8.52
N GLY A 117 -13.10 -0.25 -7.47
CA GLY A 117 -11.75 0.28 -7.57
C GLY A 117 -10.75 -0.71 -8.19
N PHE A 118 -9.51 -0.24 -8.34
CA PHE A 118 -8.41 -0.96 -8.97
C PHE A 118 -8.09 -2.31 -8.29
N ASP A 119 -8.40 -2.43 -7.02
CA ASP A 119 -8.29 -3.63 -6.18
C ASP A 119 -9.23 -4.77 -6.63
N LYS A 120 -10.28 -4.47 -7.39
CA LYS A 120 -11.29 -5.44 -7.87
C LYS A 120 -11.24 -5.67 -9.38
N ARG A 121 -10.12 -5.32 -10.01
CA ARG A 121 -9.89 -5.47 -11.45
C ARG A 121 -8.85 -6.56 -11.72
N VAL A 122 -9.03 -7.32 -12.79
CA VAL A 122 -7.96 -8.18 -13.31
C VAL A 122 -7.10 -7.36 -14.26
N TRP A 123 -5.82 -7.25 -13.93
CA TRP A 123 -4.82 -6.50 -14.66
C TRP A 123 -4.16 -7.37 -15.73
N GLN A 124 -3.80 -6.75 -16.86
CA GLN A 124 -2.93 -7.42 -17.83
C GLN A 124 -1.52 -7.51 -17.25
N ALA A 125 -0.91 -8.68 -17.30
CA ALA A 125 0.42 -8.91 -16.76
C ALA A 125 1.42 -9.21 -17.87
N ARG A 126 2.63 -8.66 -17.74
CA ARG A 126 3.78 -9.03 -18.55
C ARG A 126 5.02 -9.18 -17.67
N GLU A 127 5.80 -10.21 -17.96
CA GLU A 127 7.14 -10.35 -17.40
C GLU A 127 8.01 -9.14 -17.78
N VAL A 128 8.84 -8.71 -16.84
CA VAL A 128 9.90 -7.72 -17.02
C VAL A 128 11.16 -8.22 -16.32
N ALA A 129 12.29 -7.54 -16.53
CA ALA A 129 13.49 -7.82 -15.75
C ALA A 129 13.17 -7.75 -14.25
N ASP A 130 13.55 -8.81 -13.53
CA ASP A 130 13.39 -8.96 -12.09
C ASP A 130 11.96 -8.91 -11.54
N GLY A 131 10.93 -9.09 -12.38
CA GLY A 131 9.56 -9.16 -11.89
C GLY A 131 8.44 -9.10 -12.92
N VAL A 132 7.35 -8.45 -12.54
CA VAL A 132 6.11 -8.38 -13.34
C VAL A 132 5.58 -6.95 -13.41
N ARG A 133 5.15 -6.54 -14.61
CA ARG A 133 4.37 -5.32 -14.80
C ARG A 133 2.91 -5.66 -15.02
N LEU A 134 2.06 -5.08 -14.18
CA LEU A 134 0.61 -5.05 -14.33
C LEU A 134 0.19 -3.78 -15.05
N SER A 135 -0.79 -3.85 -15.94
CA SER A 135 -1.32 -2.70 -16.67
C SER A 135 -2.84 -2.77 -16.80
N LEU A 136 -3.49 -1.61 -16.71
CA LEU A 136 -4.93 -1.44 -16.80
C LEU A 136 -5.22 -0.13 -17.53
N VAL A 137 -6.35 -0.12 -18.24
CA VAL A 137 -6.99 1.10 -18.72
C VAL A 137 -8.23 1.30 -17.89
N SER A 138 -8.32 2.46 -17.24
CA SER A 138 -9.51 2.93 -16.54
C SER A 138 -10.16 3.97 -17.44
N GLU A 139 -11.34 3.66 -17.97
CA GLU A 139 -12.00 4.50 -18.98
C GLU A 139 -12.48 5.84 -18.38
N ASP A 140 -12.78 6.80 -19.23
CA ASP A 140 -13.41 8.06 -18.81
C ASP A 140 -14.75 7.79 -18.09
N GLY A 141 -14.95 8.46 -16.95
CA GLY A 141 -16.14 8.31 -16.12
C GLY A 141 -16.15 7.07 -15.22
N GLU A 142 -15.13 6.22 -15.26
CA GLU A 142 -15.04 5.05 -14.36
C GLU A 142 -15.03 5.51 -12.90
N GLU A 143 -15.98 5.00 -12.10
CA GLU A 143 -16.25 5.41 -10.71
C GLU A 143 -16.46 6.94 -10.54
N GLY A 144 -16.79 7.64 -11.62
CA GLY A 144 -17.03 9.08 -11.70
C GLY A 144 -15.80 9.94 -11.95
N PHE A 145 -14.61 9.35 -12.14
CA PHE A 145 -13.39 10.11 -12.43
C PHE A 145 -13.30 10.51 -13.91
N PRO A 146 -12.97 11.78 -14.23
CA PRO A 146 -12.79 12.21 -15.61
C PRO A 146 -11.49 11.69 -16.23
N GLY A 147 -11.46 11.55 -17.54
CA GLY A 147 -10.30 11.17 -18.33
C GLY A 147 -10.04 9.67 -18.33
N ARG A 148 -9.68 9.14 -19.50
CA ARG A 148 -9.19 7.78 -19.65
C ARG A 148 -7.76 7.72 -19.11
N LEU A 149 -7.55 6.90 -18.09
CA LEU A 149 -6.25 6.68 -17.47
C LEU A 149 -5.62 5.38 -17.97
N THR A 150 -4.41 5.46 -18.52
CA THR A 150 -3.57 4.28 -18.76
C THR A 150 -2.57 4.17 -17.62
N VAL A 151 -2.66 3.11 -16.82
CA VAL A 151 -1.90 2.93 -15.58
C VAL A 151 -1.15 1.61 -15.57
N SER A 152 0.02 1.60 -14.96
CA SER A 152 0.80 0.39 -14.70
C SER A 152 1.44 0.40 -13.33
N ALA A 153 1.55 -0.77 -12.73
CA ALA A 153 2.34 -1.03 -11.53
C ALA A 153 3.36 -2.13 -11.84
N THR A 154 4.63 -1.85 -11.58
CA THR A 154 5.72 -2.82 -11.78
C THR A 154 6.23 -3.28 -10.43
N TYR A 155 6.18 -4.57 -10.19
CA TYR A 155 6.66 -5.23 -8.98
C TYR A 155 7.96 -5.94 -9.32
N THR A 156 9.04 -5.57 -8.65
CA THR A 156 10.37 -6.19 -8.84
C THR A 156 11.03 -6.54 -7.51
N LEU A 157 11.94 -7.50 -7.54
CA LEU A 157 12.89 -7.72 -6.44
C LEU A 157 14.25 -7.13 -6.79
N ASP A 158 14.60 -6.04 -6.10
CA ASP A 158 15.92 -5.42 -6.22
C ASP A 158 17.02 -6.33 -5.64
N GLU A 159 18.30 -5.98 -5.88
CA GLU A 159 19.42 -6.61 -5.18
C GLU A 159 19.22 -6.53 -3.66
N GLY A 160 19.47 -7.64 -2.95
CA GLY A 160 19.16 -7.77 -1.52
C GLY A 160 17.72 -8.16 -1.23
N GLY A 161 16.90 -8.44 -2.25
CA GLY A 161 15.56 -8.98 -2.10
C GLY A 161 14.51 -7.97 -1.63
N ALA A 162 14.74 -6.67 -1.84
CA ALA A 162 13.76 -5.63 -1.53
C ALA A 162 12.63 -5.62 -2.56
N LEU A 163 11.38 -5.55 -2.11
CA LEU A 163 10.20 -5.43 -2.99
C LEU A 163 10.02 -3.98 -3.41
N ARG A 164 10.23 -3.69 -4.69
CA ARG A 164 9.92 -2.40 -5.30
C ARG A 164 8.58 -2.46 -6.01
N ILE A 165 7.74 -1.46 -5.76
CA ILE A 165 6.50 -1.21 -6.50
C ILE A 165 6.63 0.18 -7.15
N ALA A 166 6.62 0.20 -8.48
CA ALA A 166 6.73 1.43 -9.27
C ALA A 166 5.46 1.66 -10.09
N TYR A 167 4.79 2.77 -9.84
CA TYR A 167 3.58 3.20 -10.52
C TYR A 167 3.90 4.19 -11.63
N ARG A 168 3.23 4.04 -12.78
CA ARG A 168 3.23 5.01 -13.87
C ARG A 168 1.83 5.17 -14.43
N ALA A 169 1.42 6.39 -14.72
CA ALA A 169 0.15 6.62 -15.41
C ALA A 169 0.17 7.87 -16.31
N THR A 170 -0.67 7.84 -17.33
CA THR A 170 -0.97 8.96 -18.22
C THR A 170 -2.48 9.07 -18.43
N THR A 171 -2.96 10.26 -18.77
CA THR A 171 -4.38 10.55 -18.98
C THR A 171 -4.61 11.34 -20.28
N ASP A 172 -5.80 11.23 -20.86
CA ASP A 172 -6.22 12.02 -22.02
C ASP A 172 -7.06 13.26 -21.67
N ALA A 173 -7.50 13.40 -20.42
CA ALA A 173 -8.11 14.60 -19.86
C ALA A 173 -7.64 14.84 -18.40
N PRO A 174 -7.69 16.09 -17.88
CA PRO A 174 -7.35 16.35 -16.49
C PRO A 174 -8.13 15.44 -15.53
N THR A 175 -7.43 14.86 -14.56
CA THR A 175 -7.99 13.96 -13.55
C THR A 175 -7.27 14.12 -12.21
N VAL A 176 -7.72 13.41 -11.18
CA VAL A 176 -6.98 13.25 -9.92
C VAL A 176 -6.53 11.79 -9.78
N LEU A 177 -5.31 11.59 -9.28
CA LEU A 177 -4.69 10.27 -9.16
C LEU A 177 -3.88 10.19 -7.87
N ASN A 178 -4.14 9.14 -7.10
CA ASN A 178 -3.36 8.78 -5.92
C ASN A 178 -3.34 7.26 -5.81
N LEU A 179 -2.18 6.63 -5.96
CA LEU A 179 -2.04 5.17 -5.97
C LEU A 179 -1.23 4.71 -4.76
N THR A 180 -1.62 3.58 -4.18
CA THR A 180 -0.87 2.94 -3.10
C THR A 180 -1.03 1.41 -3.14
N ASN A 181 -0.29 0.72 -2.28
CA ASN A 181 -0.49 -0.69 -2.00
C ASN A 181 -0.91 -0.87 -0.53
N HIS A 182 -2.01 -1.59 -0.30
CA HIS A 182 -2.64 -1.77 1.00
C HIS A 182 -2.18 -3.07 1.70
N THR A 183 -0.87 -3.37 1.64
CA THR A 183 -0.31 -4.52 2.38
C THR A 183 -0.30 -4.24 3.88
N TYR A 184 -0.83 -5.19 4.65
CA TYR A 184 -0.67 -5.22 6.10
C TYR A 184 0.51 -6.10 6.48
N TRP A 185 1.36 -5.59 7.34
CA TRP A 185 2.59 -6.23 7.77
C TRP A 185 2.45 -6.80 9.19
N ASN A 186 2.90 -8.04 9.35
CA ASN A 186 3.19 -8.61 10.66
C ASN A 186 4.52 -9.37 10.59
N LEU A 187 5.60 -8.77 11.12
CA LEU A 187 6.95 -9.33 10.99
C LEU A 187 7.19 -10.57 11.86
N ALA A 188 6.34 -10.82 12.86
CA ALA A 188 6.34 -12.09 13.59
C ALA A 188 5.68 -13.23 12.77
N GLY A 189 4.89 -12.88 11.75
CA GLY A 189 4.16 -13.79 10.86
C GLY A 189 2.70 -13.35 10.70
N GLY A 190 2.10 -13.52 9.53
CA GLY A 190 0.71 -13.08 9.25
C GLY A 190 -0.34 -13.67 10.20
N ASP A 191 -0.09 -14.86 10.74
CA ASP A 191 -0.98 -15.57 11.67
C ASP A 191 -0.52 -15.46 13.14
N SER A 192 0.45 -14.59 13.46
CA SER A 192 1.06 -14.53 14.79
C SER A 192 0.24 -13.76 15.84
N GLY A 193 -1.00 -13.39 15.50
CA GLY A 193 -1.86 -12.54 16.33
C GLY A 193 -1.52 -11.05 16.17
N SER A 194 -1.55 -10.30 17.28
CA SER A 194 -1.42 -8.84 17.24
C SER A 194 -0.04 -8.35 16.80
N ALA A 195 -0.01 -7.34 15.93
CA ALA A 195 1.19 -6.65 15.46
C ALA A 195 1.57 -5.43 16.33
N LEU A 196 0.77 -5.05 17.34
CA LEU A 196 0.91 -3.78 18.07
C LEU A 196 2.22 -3.65 18.86
N GLY A 197 2.83 -4.78 19.24
CA GLY A 197 4.09 -4.81 19.97
C GLY A 197 5.33 -4.56 19.11
N GLN A 198 5.18 -4.55 17.79
CA GLN A 198 6.29 -4.24 16.89
C GLN A 198 6.72 -2.79 17.04
N VAL A 199 8.01 -2.53 16.83
CA VAL A 199 8.63 -1.23 17.02
C VAL A 199 8.63 -0.48 15.70
N LEU A 200 8.03 0.69 15.67
CA LEU A 200 7.88 1.53 14.50
C LEU A 200 8.64 2.85 14.67
N ARG A 201 9.27 3.29 13.59
CA ARG A 201 9.79 4.65 13.40
C ARG A 201 9.24 5.21 12.08
N ILE A 202 8.81 6.46 12.06
CA ILE A 202 8.39 7.20 10.85
C ILE A 202 9.14 8.54 10.81
N ALA A 203 9.74 8.87 9.67
CA ALA A 203 10.37 10.16 9.40
C ALA A 203 9.29 11.22 9.05
N ALA A 204 8.55 11.64 10.07
CA ALA A 204 7.48 12.61 9.94
C ALA A 204 7.38 13.48 11.20
N GLY A 205 7.54 14.79 11.03
CA GLY A 205 7.32 15.78 12.09
C GLY A 205 5.87 16.19 12.28
N GLN A 206 4.97 15.82 11.35
CA GLN A 206 3.57 16.24 11.34
C GLN A 206 2.62 15.11 10.90
N ILE A 207 1.34 15.25 11.26
CA ILE A 207 0.23 14.46 10.69
C ILE A 207 -0.82 15.39 10.08
N THR A 208 -1.71 14.83 9.26
CA THR A 208 -2.99 15.46 8.92
C THR A 208 -4.06 14.96 9.91
N PRO A 209 -4.48 15.75 10.91
CA PRO A 209 -5.55 15.35 11.82
C PRO A 209 -6.86 15.20 11.06
N ALA A 210 -7.66 14.22 11.47
CA ALA A 210 -8.92 13.88 10.80
C ALA A 210 -10.13 14.07 11.72
N ASP A 211 -11.29 14.32 11.12
CA ASP A 211 -12.57 14.40 11.81
C ASP A 211 -13.16 13.01 12.10
N ALA A 212 -14.38 12.97 12.63
CA ALA A 212 -15.07 11.72 12.95
C ALA A 212 -15.42 10.87 11.72
N GLU A 213 -15.38 11.44 10.52
CA GLU A 213 -15.56 10.72 9.24
C GLU A 213 -14.21 10.34 8.62
N SER A 214 -13.11 10.49 9.38
CA SER A 214 -11.73 10.25 8.94
C SER A 214 -11.30 11.10 7.74
N LEU A 215 -11.90 12.29 7.58
CA LEU A 215 -11.46 13.29 6.60
C LEU A 215 -10.49 14.27 7.25
N PRO A 216 -9.37 14.60 6.60
CA PRO A 216 -8.42 15.55 7.16
C PRO A 216 -9.05 16.94 7.26
N THR A 217 -8.71 17.69 8.30
CA THR A 217 -9.27 19.03 8.53
C THR A 217 -8.71 20.09 7.57
N GLY A 218 -7.56 19.81 6.93
CA GLY A 218 -6.74 20.76 6.17
C GLY A 218 -5.53 21.26 6.97
N GLU A 219 -5.50 21.04 8.28
CA GLU A 219 -4.40 21.46 9.14
C GLU A 219 -3.23 20.45 9.13
N PHE A 220 -2.07 20.91 9.60
CA PHE A 220 -0.94 20.04 9.92
C PHE A 220 -0.64 20.11 11.41
N LEU A 221 -0.71 18.98 12.10
CA LEU A 221 -0.46 18.90 13.54
C LEU A 221 0.98 18.40 13.79
N PRO A 222 1.83 19.15 14.53
CA PRO A 222 3.13 18.64 14.97
C PRO A 222 2.99 17.39 15.84
N VAL A 223 3.90 16.43 15.66
CA VAL A 223 3.86 15.18 16.44
C VAL A 223 4.48 15.31 17.84
N ASP A 224 5.29 16.35 18.08
CA ASP A 224 6.05 16.53 19.33
C ASP A 224 5.15 16.48 20.58
N GLY A 225 5.52 15.63 21.55
CA GLY A 225 4.75 15.44 22.78
C GLY A 225 3.40 14.73 22.60
N THR A 226 3.09 14.22 21.40
CA THR A 226 1.85 13.49 21.11
C THR A 226 2.10 11.99 20.96
N ARG A 227 1.03 11.19 20.98
CA ARG A 227 1.10 9.75 20.66
C ARG A 227 1.58 9.48 19.23
N PHE A 228 1.48 10.46 18.33
CA PHE A 228 1.93 10.34 16.95
C PHE A 228 3.45 10.51 16.79
N ASP A 229 4.21 10.82 17.84
CA ASP A 229 5.66 10.98 17.71
C ASP A 229 6.38 9.64 17.50
N PHE A 230 6.54 9.23 16.25
CA PHE A 230 7.30 8.05 15.83
C PHE A 230 8.68 8.43 15.26
N ARG A 231 9.17 9.66 15.49
CA ARG A 231 10.51 10.07 15.02
C ARG A 231 11.59 9.21 15.67
N GLU A 232 11.36 8.84 16.94
CA GLU A 232 12.11 7.82 17.66
C GLU A 232 11.37 6.46 17.65
N PRO A 233 12.08 5.32 17.55
CA PRO A 233 11.45 4.00 17.53
C PRO A 233 10.69 3.69 18.82
N LYS A 234 9.43 3.26 18.71
CA LYS A 234 8.59 2.83 19.85
C LYS A 234 7.57 1.76 19.42
N PRO A 235 6.99 0.99 20.38
CA PRO A 235 5.88 0.10 20.06
C PRO A 235 4.74 0.85 19.34
N VAL A 236 4.14 0.23 18.33
CA VAL A 236 3.10 0.85 17.50
C VAL A 236 1.90 1.26 18.36
N GLY A 237 1.33 0.31 19.09
CA GLY A 237 0.08 0.50 19.83
C GLY A 237 -1.15 0.62 18.92
N ALA A 238 -2.35 0.54 19.51
CA ALA A 238 -3.63 0.53 18.80
C ALA A 238 -4.11 1.94 18.41
N GLY A 239 -5.09 2.02 17.52
CA GLY A 239 -5.91 3.21 17.25
C GLY A 239 -5.25 4.22 16.33
N TYR A 240 -4.59 3.77 15.27
CA TYR A 240 -4.10 4.64 14.21
C TYR A 240 -4.85 4.34 12.91
N ASP A 241 -5.49 5.38 12.38
CA ASP A 241 -5.88 5.52 10.97
C ASP A 241 -5.55 6.96 10.54
N HIS A 242 -4.26 7.28 10.43
CA HIS A 242 -3.79 8.66 10.22
C HIS A 242 -2.73 8.74 9.14
N ASN A 243 -2.78 9.80 8.34
CA ASN A 243 -1.74 10.15 7.39
C ASN A 243 -0.65 10.99 8.08
N PHE A 244 0.57 10.49 7.99
CA PHE A 244 1.80 11.16 8.39
C PHE A 244 2.37 11.97 7.23
N VAL A 245 2.76 13.21 7.50
CA VAL A 245 3.43 14.09 6.54
C VAL A 245 4.92 13.77 6.58
N LEU A 246 5.42 13.13 5.54
CA LEU A 246 6.82 12.70 5.49
C LEU A 246 7.73 13.91 5.31
N ASP A 247 8.86 13.92 6.01
CA ASP A 247 9.83 15.03 5.98
C ASP A 247 10.59 15.15 4.63
N GLY A 248 10.26 14.32 3.64
CA GLY A 248 10.86 14.28 2.30
C GLY A 248 12.12 13.39 2.21
N ALA A 249 12.96 13.62 1.19
CA ALA A 249 14.19 12.87 0.93
C ALA A 249 15.32 13.22 1.93
N GLY A 250 15.09 12.94 3.21
CA GLY A 250 16.12 12.94 4.25
C GLY A 250 17.03 11.70 4.19
N PRO A 251 18.07 11.62 5.03
CA PRO A 251 18.89 10.42 5.13
C PRO A 251 18.10 9.27 5.75
N GLY A 252 18.08 8.11 5.08
CA GLY A 252 17.46 6.88 5.58
C GLY A 252 16.03 6.63 5.09
N PRO A 253 15.35 5.58 5.60
CA PRO A 253 14.02 5.22 5.15
C PRO A 253 12.92 6.15 5.70
N ALA A 254 11.81 6.28 4.98
CA ALA A 254 10.62 6.99 5.44
C ALA A 254 9.99 6.32 6.67
N ALA A 255 10.04 4.99 6.75
CA ALA A 255 9.64 4.24 7.94
C ALA A 255 10.51 3.00 8.16
N GLU A 256 10.58 2.54 9.41
CA GLU A 256 11.16 1.26 9.80
C GLU A 256 10.22 0.55 10.78
N LEU A 257 9.84 -0.68 10.48
CA LEU A 257 9.10 -1.57 11.38
C LEU A 257 10.01 -2.74 11.78
N TYR A 258 9.99 -3.10 13.05
CA TYR A 258 10.88 -4.11 13.62
C TYR A 258 10.14 -5.03 14.59
N ASP A 259 10.30 -6.34 14.41
CA ASP A 259 9.90 -7.33 15.41
C ASP A 259 11.12 -7.82 16.21
N ALA A 260 11.12 -7.54 17.50
CA ALA A 260 12.21 -7.86 18.41
C ALA A 260 12.39 -9.36 18.67
N VAL A 261 11.37 -10.19 18.42
CA VAL A 261 11.43 -11.64 18.63
C VAL A 261 12.10 -12.33 17.44
N SER A 262 11.56 -12.15 16.23
CA SER A 262 12.13 -12.74 15.01
C SER A 262 13.41 -12.05 14.57
N GLY A 263 13.60 -10.77 14.89
CA GLY A 263 14.69 -9.95 14.37
C GLY A 263 14.46 -9.40 12.97
N ARG A 264 13.28 -9.65 12.37
CA ARG A 264 12.94 -9.13 11.05
C ARG A 264 12.74 -7.63 11.10
N VAL A 265 13.28 -6.95 10.10
CA VAL A 265 13.17 -5.51 9.89
C VAL A 265 12.54 -5.28 8.52
N LEU A 266 11.53 -4.42 8.46
CA LEU A 266 10.99 -3.84 7.25
C LEU A 266 11.38 -2.36 7.21
N THR A 267 12.03 -1.92 6.13
CA THR A 267 12.23 -0.51 5.83
C THR A 267 11.34 -0.09 4.66
N VAL A 268 10.84 1.14 4.70
CA VAL A 268 10.03 1.73 3.62
C VAL A 268 10.75 2.97 3.11
N THR A 269 11.07 2.99 1.82
CA THR A 269 11.49 4.21 1.11
C THR A 269 10.45 4.54 0.05
N THR A 270 10.19 5.82 -0.20
CA THR A 270 9.15 6.22 -1.13
C THR A 270 9.42 7.59 -1.75
N THR A 271 8.79 7.86 -2.89
CA THR A 271 8.69 9.19 -3.49
C THR A 271 7.46 9.96 -3.04
N GLU A 272 6.52 9.31 -2.33
CA GLU A 272 5.26 9.92 -1.90
C GLU A 272 5.48 10.91 -0.75
N PRO A 273 4.63 11.96 -0.63
CA PRO A 273 4.75 12.96 0.43
C PRO A 273 4.16 12.49 1.76
N GLY A 274 3.34 11.43 1.76
CA GLY A 274 2.60 10.96 2.93
C GLY A 274 2.66 9.45 3.14
N MET A 275 2.32 9.05 4.36
CA MET A 275 2.15 7.64 4.73
C MET A 275 0.95 7.46 5.64
N GLN A 276 -0.05 6.67 5.23
CA GLN A 276 -1.09 6.20 6.13
C GLN A 276 -0.50 5.14 7.06
N LEU A 277 -0.59 5.37 8.38
CA LEU A 277 -0.43 4.33 9.38
C LEU A 277 -1.81 3.83 9.77
N TYR A 278 -2.06 2.55 9.49
CA TYR A 278 -3.31 1.89 9.86
C TYR A 278 -3.09 0.61 10.66
N THR A 279 -3.69 0.51 11.85
CA THR A 279 -3.47 -0.59 12.79
C THR A 279 -4.57 -1.65 12.81
N ALA A 280 -5.50 -1.64 11.85
CA ALA A 280 -6.49 -2.71 11.66
C ALA A 280 -7.31 -3.07 12.92
N ASP A 281 -7.63 -2.08 13.76
CA ASP A 281 -8.32 -2.28 15.03
C ASP A 281 -9.70 -2.94 14.90
N HIS A 282 -10.35 -2.72 13.75
CA HIS A 282 -11.70 -3.19 13.44
C HIS A 282 -11.78 -4.66 13.01
N PHE A 283 -10.65 -5.34 12.76
CA PHE A 283 -10.67 -6.75 12.35
C PHE A 283 -11.39 -7.59 13.40
N ASP A 284 -12.31 -8.45 12.96
CA ASP A 284 -13.29 -9.12 13.82
C ASP A 284 -12.96 -10.60 14.08
N GLY A 285 -11.78 -11.06 13.66
CA GLY A 285 -11.39 -12.47 13.69
C GLY A 285 -11.66 -13.23 12.39
N ARG A 286 -12.15 -12.57 11.33
CA ARG A 286 -12.45 -13.20 10.04
C ARG A 286 -11.79 -12.43 8.87
N PRO A 287 -10.66 -12.90 8.32
CA PRO A 287 -9.86 -14.06 8.75
C PRO A 287 -8.90 -13.73 9.90
N PHE A 288 -8.63 -12.45 10.15
CA PHE A 288 -7.63 -12.00 11.12
C PHE A 288 -8.30 -11.30 12.30
N GLY A 289 -7.68 -11.40 13.48
CA GLY A 289 -8.15 -10.71 14.70
C GLY A 289 -7.80 -9.22 14.71
N PRO A 290 -8.33 -8.47 15.70
CA PRO A 290 -8.01 -7.06 15.88
C PRO A 290 -6.51 -6.82 15.87
N CYS A 291 -6.07 -5.81 15.12
CA CYS A 291 -4.67 -5.38 15.07
C CYS A 291 -3.68 -6.47 14.63
N ALA A 292 -4.11 -7.44 13.81
CA ALA A 292 -3.25 -8.51 13.34
C ALA A 292 -2.14 -8.05 12.38
N GLY A 293 -2.25 -6.86 11.80
CA GLY A 293 -1.25 -6.31 10.90
C GLY A 293 -1.30 -4.79 10.86
N ILE A 294 -0.21 -4.20 10.38
CA ILE A 294 -0.02 -2.75 10.26
C ILE A 294 0.12 -2.41 8.78
N ALA A 295 -0.74 -1.56 8.23
CA ALA A 295 -0.55 -1.02 6.90
C ALA A 295 0.28 0.28 6.97
N LEU A 296 1.22 0.39 6.03
CA LEU A 296 2.09 1.55 5.81
C LEU A 296 1.92 1.97 4.35
N GLU A 297 0.84 2.70 4.07
CA GLU A 297 0.44 3.06 2.71
C GLU A 297 1.09 4.38 2.32
N THR A 298 2.06 4.34 1.42
CA THR A 298 2.71 5.54 0.88
C THR A 298 1.79 6.20 -0.15
N GLN A 299 1.45 7.47 0.03
CA GLN A 299 0.42 8.14 -0.76
C GLN A 299 0.54 9.66 -0.72
N HIS A 300 -0.20 10.35 -1.59
CA HIS A 300 -0.61 11.73 -1.33
C HIS A 300 -1.65 11.78 -0.21
N PHE A 301 -1.85 12.96 0.36
CA PHE A 301 -2.69 13.11 1.54
C PHE A 301 -4.17 12.80 1.22
N PRO A 302 -4.91 12.23 2.17
CA PRO A 302 -6.36 12.06 2.03
C PRO A 302 -7.04 13.38 1.62
N ASP A 303 -8.11 13.29 0.83
CA ASP A 303 -8.94 14.44 0.43
C ASP A 303 -8.20 15.58 -0.32
N SER A 304 -6.97 15.39 -0.79
CA SER A 304 -6.19 16.40 -1.53
C SER A 304 -6.96 17.10 -2.69
N PRO A 305 -7.86 16.44 -3.46
CA PRO A 305 -8.72 17.13 -4.44
C PRO A 305 -9.58 18.27 -3.89
N ASN A 306 -9.88 18.26 -2.59
CA ASN A 306 -10.65 19.28 -1.88
C ASN A 306 -9.78 20.16 -0.94
N ARG A 307 -8.46 19.93 -0.92
CA ARG A 307 -7.50 20.56 0.00
C ARG A 307 -6.37 21.21 -0.79
N PRO A 308 -6.57 22.42 -1.33
CA PRO A 308 -5.56 23.11 -2.14
C PRO A 308 -4.23 23.41 -1.40
N GLU A 309 -4.24 23.34 -0.07
CA GLU A 309 -3.07 23.42 0.81
C GLU A 309 -2.21 22.14 0.82
N PHE A 310 -2.74 21.02 0.34
CA PHE A 310 -2.04 19.73 0.25
C PHE A 310 -1.30 19.57 -1.09
N PRO A 311 -0.31 18.67 -1.18
CA PRO A 311 0.32 18.32 -2.44
C PRO A 311 -0.71 17.93 -3.49
N SER A 312 -0.60 18.54 -4.68
CA SER A 312 -1.55 18.32 -5.76
C SER A 312 -1.57 16.85 -6.21
N THR A 313 -2.76 16.32 -6.42
CA THR A 313 -3.00 14.99 -7.01
C THR A 313 -3.50 15.08 -8.45
N VAL A 314 -3.54 16.28 -9.04
CA VAL A 314 -4.00 16.50 -10.41
C VAL A 314 -2.97 15.95 -11.40
N LEU A 315 -3.44 15.16 -12.37
CA LEU A 315 -2.68 14.70 -13.53
C LEU A 315 -3.32 15.26 -14.80
N ARG A 316 -2.52 15.87 -15.68
CA ARG A 316 -3.00 16.46 -16.94
C ARG A 316 -2.45 15.74 -18.18
N PRO A 317 -3.10 15.89 -19.34
CA PRO A 317 -2.57 15.37 -20.60
C PRO A 317 -1.18 15.92 -20.92
N GLY A 318 -0.27 15.04 -21.33
CA GLY A 318 1.14 15.38 -21.57
C GLY A 318 2.05 15.23 -20.35
N GLU A 319 1.48 15.04 -19.15
CA GLU A 319 2.22 14.71 -17.94
C GLU A 319 2.27 13.18 -17.73
N GLU A 320 3.25 12.72 -16.96
CA GLU A 320 3.34 11.34 -16.48
C GLU A 320 3.32 11.34 -14.95
N TYR A 321 2.39 10.60 -14.36
CA TYR A 321 2.43 10.27 -12.95
C TYR A 321 3.51 9.22 -12.73
N VAL A 322 4.41 9.45 -11.78
CA VAL A 322 5.45 8.51 -11.38
C VAL A 322 5.51 8.44 -9.86
N SER A 323 5.38 7.24 -9.32
CA SER A 323 5.55 6.99 -7.89
C SER A 323 6.29 5.69 -7.67
N THR A 324 7.07 5.60 -6.61
CA THR A 324 7.82 4.40 -6.26
C THR A 324 7.90 4.22 -4.77
N THR A 325 7.63 3.01 -4.32
CA THR A 325 7.84 2.56 -2.93
C THR A 325 8.67 1.29 -2.92
N VAL A 326 9.64 1.22 -2.02
CA VAL A 326 10.49 0.05 -1.83
C VAL A 326 10.36 -0.42 -0.39
N TYR A 327 9.96 -1.67 -0.23
CA TYR A 327 9.93 -2.43 1.02
C TYR A 327 11.21 -3.25 1.12
N GLY A 328 12.16 -2.75 1.90
CA GLY A 328 13.43 -3.43 2.17
C GLY A 328 13.31 -4.39 3.34
N PHE A 329 13.92 -5.56 3.24
CA PHE A 329 13.89 -6.58 4.29
C PHE A 329 15.30 -6.84 4.81
N ALA A 330 15.44 -6.89 6.13
CA ALA A 330 16.71 -7.18 6.78
C ALA A 330 16.49 -7.96 8.08
N VAL A 331 17.60 -8.44 8.64
CA VAL A 331 17.62 -9.11 9.94
C VAL A 331 18.54 -8.36 10.88
N ARG A 332 18.01 -7.83 11.99
CA ARG A 332 18.80 -7.25 13.06
C ARG A 332 19.29 -8.34 14.00
N ARG A 333 20.61 -8.57 14.01
CA ARG A 333 21.26 -9.52 14.91
C ARG A 333 21.70 -8.81 16.18
N GLY A 334 20.84 -8.81 17.19
CA GLY A 334 21.10 -8.32 18.54
C GLY A 334 20.11 -8.92 19.52
N ALA A 335 20.53 -9.21 20.76
CA ALA A 335 19.61 -9.65 21.80
C ALA A 335 18.54 -8.57 22.02
N PRO A 336 17.26 -8.93 22.30
CA PRO A 336 16.31 -7.94 22.77
C PRO A 336 16.91 -7.24 24.00
N ALA A 337 16.87 -5.91 24.04
CA ALA A 337 17.23 -5.20 25.26
C ALA A 337 16.36 -5.75 26.39
N ALA A 338 17.01 -6.23 27.45
CA ALA A 338 16.37 -6.85 28.60
C ALA A 338 15.47 -5.87 29.36
#